data_AF-A0A377HHX1-F1
#
_entry.id   AF-A0A377HHX1-F1
#
_cell.length_a   1.000
_cell.length_b   1.000
_cell.length_c   1.000
_cell.angle_alpha   90.00
_cell.angle_beta   90.00
_cell.angle_gamma   90.00
#
_symmetry.space_group_name_H-M   'P 1'
#
loop_
_entity.id
_entity.type
_entity.pdbx_description
1 polymer ?
#
loop_
_entity_poly.entity_id
_entity_poly.type
_entity_poly.pdbx_seq_one_letter_code
_entity_poly.pdbx_strand_id
1 'polypeptide(L)'
;MAMTINTNFASMNAQRNLLGTQSSLNTSLQRLSTGLRINSAKDDAAGLQIANRMTSQINGLNVAKRNANDGISMAQTAEGALQEYTNILHRMRDLGVQAKNGTNSESDRAALNKEFQQMKKELDRIADTTTYGKGENLFEKLEAGVDFQVGADVDSKVLTADDVTEGKLSKYDVQAAVEAGLAELGLGTSEEDLKKLETVSKITTALKTETDQAESGDITYASLGVANEEELKAVLEDLGIKATVSDQSDGTNVKVTLKTGDQDALEKLDALASALEGNVDTGKGELKDIADGKDLSQLQAAMTDLGKELKSYDPNVINVKVDSAMLDTEKLGAISTADDAGKAMEAIDAMIDAVGSIRADLGATQNRFQSTINNLGNIAENMAVAKGRIMDADIAAESANMTKQNTMMQAGITVLSQANQMPSMVSQLLR
;
A
#
# COMPACT_ATOMS: atom_id res chain seq x y z
N MET A 1 68.04 -39.09 -10.92
CA MET A 1 67.81 -38.26 -9.72
C MET A 1 69.10 -38.20 -8.94
N ALA A 2 69.71 -37.04 -8.79
CA ALA A 2 70.93 -36.90 -7.98
C ALA A 2 70.56 -37.11 -6.50
N MET A 3 71.17 -38.10 -5.85
CA MET A 3 70.95 -38.36 -4.42
C MET A 3 71.76 -37.35 -3.60
N THR A 4 71.09 -36.33 -3.06
CA THR A 4 71.65 -35.37 -2.10
C THR A 4 71.37 -35.84 -0.68
N ILE A 5 72.42 -35.99 0.15
CA ILE A 5 72.32 -36.55 1.51
C ILE A 5 71.68 -35.56 2.51
N ASN A 6 71.90 -34.25 2.31
CA ASN A 6 71.42 -33.22 3.25
C ASN A 6 69.99 -32.73 2.98
N THR A 7 69.48 -32.90 1.77
CA THR A 7 68.15 -32.42 1.36
C THR A 7 67.31 -33.58 0.81
N ASN A 8 66.29 -33.96 1.57
CA ASN A 8 65.37 -35.03 1.20
C ASN A 8 64.13 -34.45 0.52
N PHE A 9 64.20 -34.34 -0.81
CA PHE A 9 63.10 -33.83 -1.63
C PHE A 9 61.82 -34.68 -1.52
N ALA A 10 61.95 -36.01 -1.37
CA ALA A 10 60.81 -36.91 -1.23
C ALA A 10 60.04 -36.67 0.08
N SER A 11 60.77 -36.47 1.19
CA SER A 11 60.18 -36.13 2.50
C SER A 11 59.52 -34.74 2.48
N MET A 12 60.18 -33.73 1.91
CA MET A 12 59.56 -32.39 1.77
C MET A 12 58.30 -32.40 0.91
N ASN A 13 58.28 -33.19 -0.16
CA ASN A 13 57.08 -33.33 -1.00
C ASN A 13 55.96 -34.07 -0.26
N ALA A 14 56.29 -35.16 0.46
CA ALA A 14 55.33 -35.88 1.30
C ALA A 14 54.74 -34.97 2.40
N GLN A 15 55.57 -34.13 3.04
CA GLN A 15 55.13 -33.18 4.06
C GLN A 15 54.18 -32.10 3.50
N ARG A 16 54.46 -31.54 2.30
CA ARG A 16 53.55 -30.58 1.65
C ARG A 16 52.19 -31.21 1.34
N ASN A 17 52.17 -32.44 0.82
CA ASN A 17 50.93 -33.15 0.53
C ASN A 17 50.16 -33.50 1.82
N LEU A 18 50.86 -33.86 2.90
CA LEU A 18 50.25 -34.12 4.21
C LEU A 18 49.59 -32.85 4.79
N LEU A 19 50.28 -31.70 4.74
CA LEU A 19 49.73 -30.42 5.18
C LEU A 19 48.51 -30.00 4.36
N GLY A 20 48.54 -30.19 3.04
CA GLY A 20 47.38 -29.95 2.17
C GLY A 20 46.19 -30.86 2.49
N THR A 21 46.46 -32.14 2.77
CA THR A 21 45.43 -33.11 3.20
C THR A 21 44.84 -32.75 4.56
N GLN A 22 45.67 -32.31 5.50
CA GLN A 22 45.21 -31.89 6.83
C GLN A 22 44.37 -30.62 6.78
N SER A 23 44.74 -29.65 5.94
CA SER A 23 43.90 -28.47 5.70
C SER A 23 42.55 -28.85 5.10
N SER A 24 42.52 -29.78 4.14
CA SER A 24 41.28 -30.23 3.50
C SER A 24 40.38 -30.98 4.50
N LEU A 25 40.97 -31.81 5.37
CA LEU A 25 40.29 -32.50 6.46
C LEU A 25 39.62 -31.53 7.44
N ASN A 26 40.35 -30.47 7.84
CA ASN A 26 39.80 -29.45 8.71
C ASN A 26 38.61 -28.73 8.06
N THR A 27 38.65 -28.46 6.76
CA THR A 27 37.51 -27.89 6.02
C THR A 27 36.32 -28.86 6.00
N SER A 28 36.54 -30.14 5.69
CA SER A 28 35.47 -31.13 5.68
C SER A 28 34.83 -31.31 7.07
N LEU A 29 35.63 -31.31 8.13
CA LEU A 29 35.15 -31.33 9.51
C LEU A 29 34.33 -30.08 9.85
N GLN A 30 34.78 -28.89 9.43
CA GLN A 30 34.05 -27.65 9.65
C GLN A 30 32.69 -27.64 8.94
N ARG A 31 32.64 -28.12 7.70
CA ARG A 31 31.39 -28.21 6.92
C ARG A 31 30.43 -29.24 7.49
N LEU A 32 30.92 -30.41 7.89
CA LEU A 32 30.11 -31.43 8.58
C LEU A 32 29.58 -30.92 9.93
N SER A 33 30.40 -30.16 10.68
CA SER A 33 30.00 -29.64 11.98
C SER A 33 29.00 -28.49 11.89
N THR A 34 29.08 -27.65 10.86
CA THR A 34 28.19 -26.50 10.68
C THR A 34 26.98 -26.81 9.81
N GLY A 35 27.04 -27.88 9.02
CA GLY A 35 26.06 -28.18 7.96
C GLY A 35 26.16 -27.23 6.77
N LEU A 36 27.10 -26.29 6.76
CA LEU A 36 27.23 -25.25 5.75
C LEU A 36 28.47 -25.49 4.88
N ARG A 37 28.31 -25.44 3.57
CA ARG A 37 29.39 -25.43 2.58
C ARG A 37 30.18 -24.12 2.63
N ILE A 38 29.48 -23.01 2.83
CA ILE A 38 30.04 -21.65 2.92
C ILE A 38 29.87 -21.18 4.36
N ASN A 39 30.95 -21.22 5.15
CA ASN A 39 30.91 -20.78 6.55
C ASN A 39 31.53 -19.39 6.73
N SER A 40 32.41 -18.98 5.81
CA SER A 40 33.08 -17.68 5.84
C SER A 40 33.30 -17.13 4.43
N ALA A 41 33.63 -15.84 4.33
CA ALA A 41 33.94 -15.18 3.05
C ALA A 41 35.17 -15.79 2.34
N LYS A 42 36.00 -16.56 3.06
CA LYS A 42 37.13 -17.31 2.47
C LYS A 42 36.64 -18.47 1.61
N ASP A 43 35.49 -19.07 1.93
CA ASP A 43 34.97 -20.25 1.24
C ASP A 43 34.30 -19.86 -0.08
N ASP A 44 33.49 -18.80 -0.07
CA ASP A 44 32.90 -18.14 -1.25
C ASP A 44 32.34 -16.77 -0.87
N ALA A 45 33.02 -15.69 -1.26
CA ALA A 45 32.60 -14.33 -0.93
C ALA A 45 31.31 -13.92 -1.65
N ALA A 46 31.12 -14.33 -2.90
CA ALA A 46 29.95 -13.96 -3.71
C ALA A 46 28.71 -14.74 -3.23
N GLY A 47 28.86 -16.04 -2.99
CA GLY A 47 27.80 -16.89 -2.44
C GLY A 47 27.34 -16.42 -1.06
N LEU A 48 28.28 -16.03 -0.19
CA LEU A 48 27.95 -15.48 1.13
C LEU A 48 27.18 -14.15 1.03
N GLN A 49 27.55 -13.26 0.09
CA GLN A 49 26.84 -11.99 -0.10
C GLN A 49 25.40 -12.20 -0.58
N ILE A 50 25.19 -13.12 -1.54
CA ILE A 50 23.85 -13.48 -2.01
C ILE A 50 23.02 -14.09 -0.86
N ALA A 51 23.61 -14.99 -0.08
CA ALA A 51 22.96 -15.60 1.07
C ALA A 51 22.60 -14.58 2.17
N ASN A 52 23.44 -13.57 2.39
CA ASN A 52 23.15 -12.47 3.31
C ASN A 52 21.97 -11.63 2.82
N ARG A 53 21.92 -11.30 1.52
CA ARG A 53 20.75 -10.63 0.92
C ARG A 53 19.48 -11.45 1.05
N MET A 54 19.54 -12.74 0.72
CA MET A 54 18.41 -13.66 0.89
C MET A 54 17.96 -13.75 2.36
N THR A 55 18.90 -13.75 3.31
CA THR A 55 18.57 -13.73 4.74
C THR A 55 17.86 -12.45 5.13
N SER A 56 18.34 -11.29 4.66
CA SER A 56 17.68 -10.00 4.87
C SER A 56 16.26 -9.99 4.32
N GLN A 57 16.08 -10.47 3.09
CA GLN A 57 14.77 -10.56 2.45
C GLN A 57 13.83 -11.54 3.16
N ILE A 58 14.28 -12.74 3.53
CA ILE A 58 13.48 -13.70 4.32
C ILE A 58 13.03 -13.06 5.64
N ASN A 59 13.93 -12.37 6.34
CA ASN A 59 13.59 -11.67 7.58
C ASN A 59 12.56 -10.55 7.33
N GLY A 60 12.75 -9.77 6.27
CA GLY A 60 11.80 -8.74 5.84
C GLY A 60 10.43 -9.31 5.52
N LEU A 61 10.36 -10.39 4.74
CA LEU A 61 9.11 -11.09 4.39
C LEU A 61 8.40 -11.66 5.64
N ASN A 62 9.14 -12.16 6.62
CA ASN A 62 8.58 -12.64 7.88
C ASN A 62 8.00 -11.50 8.74
N VAL A 63 8.66 -10.33 8.75
CA VAL A 63 8.12 -9.13 9.40
C VAL A 63 6.87 -8.65 8.66
N ALA A 64 6.92 -8.56 7.33
CA ALA A 64 5.79 -8.20 6.49
C ALA A 64 4.56 -9.09 6.71
N LYS A 65 4.74 -10.41 6.85
CA LYS A 65 3.66 -11.32 7.25
C LYS A 65 3.06 -10.96 8.61
N ARG A 66 3.88 -10.62 9.60
CA ARG A 66 3.37 -10.20 10.92
C ARG A 66 2.58 -8.92 10.81
N ASN A 67 3.09 -7.92 10.10
CA ASN A 67 2.37 -6.67 9.84
C ASN A 67 1.03 -6.93 9.14
N ALA A 68 0.97 -7.84 8.16
CA ALA A 68 -0.27 -8.24 7.50
C ALA A 68 -1.26 -8.90 8.49
N ASN A 69 -0.78 -9.72 9.43
CA ASN A 69 -1.63 -10.29 10.48
C ASN A 69 -2.12 -9.22 11.48
N ASP A 70 -1.29 -8.21 11.77
CA ASP A 70 -1.69 -7.07 12.60
C ASP A 70 -2.79 -6.26 11.88
N GLY A 71 -2.71 -6.12 10.56
CA GLY A 71 -3.75 -5.52 9.72
C GLY A 71 -5.06 -6.29 9.76
N ILE A 72 -5.02 -7.62 9.62
CA ILE A 72 -6.21 -8.49 9.77
C ILE A 72 -6.83 -8.31 11.17
N SER A 73 -6.01 -8.34 12.21
CA SER A 73 -6.47 -8.22 13.60
C SER A 73 -7.14 -6.86 13.88
N MET A 74 -6.61 -5.79 13.29
CA MET A 74 -7.20 -4.46 13.37
C MET A 74 -8.53 -4.39 12.62
N ALA A 75 -8.57 -4.90 11.39
CA ALA A 75 -9.78 -4.94 10.57
C ALA A 75 -10.90 -5.77 11.22
N GLN A 76 -10.56 -6.90 11.86
CA GLN A 76 -11.52 -7.72 12.63
C GLN A 76 -12.05 -7.00 13.86
N THR A 77 -11.21 -6.21 14.55
CA THR A 77 -11.64 -5.39 15.69
C THR A 77 -12.64 -4.32 15.24
N ALA A 78 -12.35 -3.66 14.11
CA ALA A 78 -13.26 -2.68 13.52
C ALA A 78 -14.58 -3.33 13.07
N GLU A 79 -14.52 -4.48 12.38
CA GLU A 79 -15.71 -5.20 11.91
C GLU A 79 -16.60 -5.65 13.09
N GLY A 80 -16.01 -6.13 14.19
CA GLY A 80 -16.76 -6.51 15.38
C GLY A 80 -17.50 -5.33 16.01
N ALA A 81 -16.88 -4.16 16.07
CA ALA A 81 -17.54 -2.94 16.54
C ALA A 81 -18.68 -2.50 15.60
N LEU A 82 -18.47 -2.56 14.29
CA LEU A 82 -19.49 -2.23 13.27
C LEU A 82 -20.67 -3.22 13.25
N GLN A 83 -20.45 -4.47 13.64
CA GLN A 83 -21.52 -5.44 13.81
C GLN A 83 -22.46 -5.03 14.95
N GLU A 84 -21.92 -4.60 16.10
CA GLU A 84 -22.75 -4.08 17.21
C GLU A 84 -23.42 -2.76 16.82
N TYR A 85 -22.73 -1.92 16.05
CA TYR A 85 -23.31 -0.71 15.46
C TYR A 85 -24.57 -1.03 14.63
N THR A 86 -24.49 -2.05 13.77
CA THR A 86 -25.62 -2.53 12.95
C THR A 86 -26.78 -3.04 13.82
N ASN A 87 -26.50 -3.79 14.89
CA ASN A 87 -27.53 -4.29 15.80
C ASN A 87 -28.30 -3.16 16.50
N ILE A 88 -27.58 -2.12 16.95
CA ILE A 88 -28.19 -0.95 17.58
C ILE A 88 -29.02 -0.16 16.56
N LEU A 89 -28.52 0.01 15.33
CA LEU A 89 -29.28 0.67 14.25
C LEU A 89 -30.59 -0.07 13.93
N HIS A 90 -30.60 -1.40 13.91
CA HIS A 90 -31.84 -2.16 13.77
C HIS A 90 -32.80 -1.91 14.93
N ARG A 91 -32.31 -1.86 16.18
CA ARG A 91 -33.15 -1.52 17.34
C ARG A 91 -33.71 -0.09 17.23
N MET A 92 -32.90 0.87 16.79
CA MET A 92 -33.33 2.24 16.55
C MET A 92 -34.38 2.32 15.45
N ARG A 93 -34.25 1.51 14.39
CA ARG A 93 -35.24 1.40 13.33
C ARG A 93 -36.59 0.90 13.85
N ASP A 94 -36.58 -0.14 14.69
CA ASP A 94 -37.80 -0.67 15.32
C ASP A 94 -38.52 0.40 16.15
N LEU A 95 -37.77 1.19 16.92
CA LEU A 95 -38.30 2.32 17.69
C LEU A 95 -38.87 3.41 16.79
N GLY A 96 -38.21 3.71 15.66
CA GLY A 96 -38.70 4.63 14.65
C GLY A 96 -40.03 4.18 14.03
N VAL A 97 -40.13 2.91 13.64
CA VAL A 97 -41.39 2.31 13.12
C VAL A 97 -42.50 2.39 14.16
N GLN A 98 -42.19 2.08 15.43
CA GLN A 98 -43.15 2.19 16.52
C GLN A 98 -43.60 3.65 16.72
N ALA A 99 -42.68 4.61 16.73
CA ALA A 99 -42.99 6.03 16.90
C ALA A 99 -43.81 6.60 15.72
N LYS A 100 -43.59 6.10 14.51
CA LYS A 100 -44.35 6.48 13.29
C LYS A 100 -45.81 6.03 13.33
N ASN A 101 -46.16 5.06 14.18
CA ASN A 101 -47.54 4.59 14.28
C ASN A 101 -48.49 5.72 14.72
N GLY A 102 -49.62 5.86 14.02
CA GLY A 102 -50.60 6.93 14.22
C GLY A 102 -51.42 6.79 15.51
N THR A 103 -51.40 5.63 16.16
CA THR A 103 -52.12 5.38 17.41
C THR A 103 -51.38 5.85 18.66
N ASN A 104 -50.10 6.20 18.55
CA ASN A 104 -49.28 6.60 19.69
C ASN A 104 -49.52 8.07 20.05
N SER A 105 -49.62 8.35 21.35
CA SER A 105 -49.69 9.73 21.85
C SER A 105 -48.33 10.42 21.81
N GLU A 106 -48.31 11.75 21.98
CA GLU A 106 -47.06 12.52 22.12
C GLU A 106 -46.22 12.05 23.32
N SER A 107 -46.88 11.64 24.42
CA SER A 107 -46.19 11.10 25.59
C SER A 107 -45.54 9.74 25.30
N ASP A 108 -46.20 8.89 24.51
CA ASP A 108 -45.66 7.57 24.12
C ASP A 108 -44.45 7.74 23.19
N ARG A 109 -44.55 8.67 22.23
CA ARG A 109 -43.41 9.04 21.36
C ARG A 109 -42.25 9.64 22.14
N ALA A 110 -42.53 10.47 23.14
CA ALA A 110 -41.49 11.01 24.02
C ALA A 110 -40.77 9.91 24.83
N ALA A 111 -41.48 8.85 25.24
CA ALA A 111 -40.88 7.70 25.91
C ALA A 111 -40.00 6.87 24.96
N LEU A 112 -40.49 6.57 23.75
CA LEU A 112 -39.71 5.90 22.71
C LEU A 112 -38.46 6.70 22.32
N ASN A 113 -38.59 8.03 22.21
CA ASN A 113 -37.47 8.89 21.91
C ASN A 113 -36.40 8.86 22.99
N LYS A 114 -36.75 8.67 24.27
CA LYS A 114 -35.72 8.49 25.33
C LYS A 114 -34.89 7.24 25.09
N GLU A 115 -35.51 6.11 24.72
CA GLU A 115 -34.78 4.88 24.39
C GLU A 115 -33.91 5.09 23.15
N PHE A 116 -34.46 5.73 22.10
CA PHE A 116 -33.73 6.06 20.88
C PHE A 116 -32.48 6.91 21.14
N GLN A 117 -32.59 7.94 21.99
CA GLN A 117 -31.45 8.78 22.37
C GLN A 117 -30.41 8.04 23.22
N GLN A 118 -30.80 7.02 24.00
CA GLN A 118 -29.83 6.15 24.69
C GLN A 118 -29.11 5.23 23.71
N MET A 119 -29.81 4.70 22.71
CA MET A 119 -29.19 3.91 21.63
C MET A 119 -28.21 4.77 20.83
N LYS A 120 -28.56 6.02 20.51
CA LYS A 120 -27.63 6.97 19.89
C LYS A 120 -26.36 7.16 20.73
N LYS A 121 -26.49 7.42 22.03
CA LYS A 121 -25.33 7.54 22.93
C LYS A 121 -24.47 6.28 22.98
N GLU A 122 -25.09 5.11 22.82
CA GLU A 122 -24.38 3.85 22.77
C GLU A 122 -23.61 3.69 21.45
N LEU A 123 -24.16 4.15 20.32
CA LEU A 123 -23.42 4.27 19.06
C LEU A 123 -22.19 5.17 19.22
N ASP A 124 -22.37 6.37 19.78
CA ASP A 124 -21.28 7.32 20.08
C ASP A 124 -20.22 6.66 20.97
N ARG A 125 -20.67 5.97 22.03
CA ARG A 125 -19.77 5.25 22.94
C ARG A 125 -18.97 4.17 22.20
N ILE A 126 -19.58 3.38 21.32
CA ILE A 126 -18.86 2.35 20.55
C ILE A 126 -17.83 3.01 19.63
N ALA A 127 -18.20 4.08 18.92
CA ALA A 127 -17.28 4.82 18.08
C ALA A 127 -16.09 5.38 18.89
N ASP A 128 -16.36 6.01 20.04
CA ASP A 128 -15.35 6.71 20.86
C ASP A 128 -14.46 5.77 21.69
N THR A 129 -14.99 4.61 22.10
CA THR A 129 -14.29 3.68 23.01
C THR A 129 -13.66 2.48 22.34
N THR A 130 -13.93 2.24 21.06
CA THR A 130 -13.27 1.17 20.30
C THR A 130 -11.82 1.56 20.06
N THR A 131 -10.90 0.79 20.64
CA THR A 131 -9.46 1.03 20.54
C THR A 131 -8.75 -0.22 20.02
N TYR A 132 -7.64 -0.02 19.32
CA TYR A 132 -6.74 -1.09 18.90
C TYR A 132 -5.30 -0.74 19.27
N GLY A 133 -4.63 -1.61 20.02
CA GLY A 133 -3.27 -1.34 20.49
C GLY A 133 -3.22 -0.33 21.64
N LYS A 134 -2.28 0.63 21.60
CA LYS A 134 -2.02 1.58 22.71
C LYS A 134 -3.05 2.73 22.75
N GLY A 135 -4.29 2.43 23.13
CA GLY A 135 -5.26 3.41 23.66
C GLY A 135 -5.73 4.52 22.70
N GLU A 136 -5.28 4.53 21.45
CA GLU A 136 -5.79 5.40 20.39
C GLU A 136 -7.15 4.88 19.90
N ASN A 137 -8.05 5.81 19.57
CA ASN A 137 -9.33 5.47 18.97
C ASN A 137 -9.11 4.79 17.60
N LEU A 138 -9.76 3.66 17.38
CA LEU A 138 -9.60 2.88 16.16
C LEU A 138 -10.20 3.59 14.94
N PHE A 139 -11.38 4.19 15.08
CA PHE A 139 -12.09 4.82 13.96
C PHE A 139 -11.45 6.14 13.54
N GLU A 140 -10.95 6.96 14.47
CA GLU A 140 -10.15 8.16 14.14
C GLU A 140 -8.87 7.77 13.36
N LYS A 141 -8.23 6.69 13.77
CA LYS A 141 -7.01 6.20 13.13
C LYS A 141 -7.28 5.61 11.75
N LEU A 142 -8.40 4.91 11.60
CA LEU A 142 -8.87 4.39 10.32
C LEU A 142 -9.33 5.50 9.37
N GLU A 143 -9.86 6.61 9.88
CA GLU A 143 -10.21 7.78 9.07
C GLU A 143 -8.96 8.42 8.44
N ALA A 144 -7.87 8.53 9.20
CA ALA A 144 -6.59 8.99 8.68
C ALA A 144 -5.95 8.01 7.67
N GLY A 145 -6.40 6.75 7.67
CA GLY A 145 -5.80 5.66 6.90
C GLY A 145 -4.56 5.09 7.60
N VAL A 146 -4.48 3.75 7.66
CA VAL A 146 -3.35 3.05 8.26
C VAL A 146 -2.63 2.21 7.22
N ASP A 147 -1.36 2.54 6.99
CA ASP A 147 -0.49 1.82 6.07
C ASP A 147 0.17 0.62 6.75
N PHE A 148 -0.08 -0.57 6.22
CA PHE A 148 0.60 -1.79 6.62
C PHE A 148 1.67 -2.17 5.60
N GLN A 149 2.94 -2.11 6.02
CA GLN A 149 4.05 -2.62 5.21
C GLN A 149 3.99 -4.16 5.15
N VAL A 150 3.57 -4.68 4.01
CA VAL A 150 3.44 -6.10 3.69
C VAL A 150 4.47 -6.59 2.67
N GLY A 151 5.54 -5.83 2.42
CA GLY A 151 6.70 -6.29 1.64
C GLY A 151 8.05 -5.99 2.29
N ALA A 152 9.10 -6.63 1.76
CA ALA A 152 10.47 -6.50 2.27
C ALA A 152 11.24 -5.32 1.67
N ASP A 153 10.76 -4.77 0.56
CA ASP A 153 11.33 -3.62 -0.15
C ASP A 153 10.40 -2.40 -0.01
N VAL A 154 10.91 -1.21 -0.30
CA VAL A 154 10.21 0.09 -0.15
C VAL A 154 9.98 0.80 -1.50
N ASP A 155 9.83 0.01 -2.57
CA ASP A 155 9.69 0.55 -3.92
C ASP A 155 8.24 0.95 -4.20
N SER A 156 7.97 2.26 -4.17
CA SER A 156 6.73 2.86 -4.65
C SER A 156 6.65 2.76 -6.17
N LYS A 157 5.56 2.17 -6.70
CA LYS A 157 5.27 2.11 -8.14
C LYS A 157 4.33 3.25 -8.51
N VAL A 158 4.60 3.93 -9.63
CA VAL A 158 3.64 4.89 -10.20
C VAL A 158 2.41 4.11 -10.67
N LEU A 159 1.22 4.57 -10.25
CA LEU A 159 -0.06 3.99 -10.64
C LEU A 159 -0.27 4.09 -12.15
N THR A 160 -0.62 2.97 -12.78
CA THR A 160 -1.02 2.93 -14.20
C THR A 160 -2.51 2.60 -14.34
N ALA A 161 -3.14 3.01 -15.45
CA ALA A 161 -4.57 2.82 -15.69
C ALA A 161 -4.98 1.35 -15.63
N ASP A 162 -4.10 0.46 -16.09
CA ASP A 162 -4.27 -0.99 -16.01
C ASP A 162 -4.40 -1.47 -14.55
N ASP A 163 -3.68 -0.85 -13.61
CA ASP A 163 -3.70 -1.25 -12.19
C ASP A 163 -5.09 -1.04 -11.55
N VAL A 164 -5.90 -0.09 -12.04
CA VAL A 164 -7.27 0.17 -11.54
C VAL A 164 -8.26 -0.82 -12.16
N THR A 165 -8.18 -1.07 -13.47
CA THR A 165 -9.10 -1.96 -14.18
C THR A 165 -9.05 -3.41 -13.70
N GLU A 166 -7.90 -3.84 -13.18
CA GLU A 166 -7.69 -5.20 -12.68
C GLU A 166 -8.16 -5.41 -11.24
N GLY A 167 -8.82 -4.42 -10.60
CA GLY A 167 -9.28 -4.52 -9.21
C GLY A 167 -8.13 -4.71 -8.21
N LYS A 168 -6.92 -4.30 -8.58
CA LYS A 168 -5.70 -4.47 -7.75
C LYS A 168 -5.57 -3.40 -6.66
N LEU A 169 -6.42 -2.38 -6.69
CA LEU A 169 -6.38 -1.21 -5.83
C LEU A 169 -7.68 -1.07 -5.03
N SER A 170 -7.55 -0.68 -3.76
CA SER A 170 -8.70 -0.29 -2.94
C SER A 170 -9.26 1.06 -3.42
N LYS A 171 -10.56 1.32 -3.20
CA LYS A 171 -11.18 2.65 -3.41
C LYS A 171 -10.33 3.76 -2.76
N TYR A 172 -9.78 3.50 -1.58
CA TYR A 172 -8.96 4.45 -0.83
C TYR A 172 -7.56 4.66 -1.42
N ASP A 173 -6.96 3.64 -2.03
CA ASP A 173 -5.67 3.76 -2.72
C ASP A 173 -5.83 4.70 -3.94
N VAL A 174 -6.96 4.58 -4.65
CA VAL A 174 -7.30 5.43 -5.78
C VAL A 174 -7.63 6.85 -5.32
N GLN A 175 -8.41 7.01 -4.24
CA GLN A 175 -8.75 8.32 -3.67
C GLN A 175 -7.50 9.09 -3.21
N ALA A 176 -6.59 8.45 -2.48
CA ALA A 176 -5.36 9.08 -2.03
C ALA A 176 -4.49 9.54 -3.21
N ALA A 177 -4.47 8.76 -4.29
CA ALA A 177 -3.75 9.09 -5.51
C ALA A 177 -4.35 10.31 -6.23
N VAL A 178 -5.69 10.36 -6.33
CA VAL A 178 -6.43 11.50 -6.89
C VAL A 178 -6.22 12.75 -6.02
N GLU A 179 -6.38 12.65 -4.70
CA GLU A 179 -6.12 13.72 -3.72
C GLU A 179 -4.71 14.29 -3.84
N ALA A 180 -3.69 13.42 -3.95
CA ALA A 180 -2.32 13.85 -4.16
C ALA A 180 -2.13 14.56 -5.51
N GLY A 181 -2.87 14.12 -6.54
CA GLY A 181 -2.89 14.74 -7.86
C GLY A 181 -3.51 16.15 -7.87
N LEU A 182 -4.65 16.32 -7.20
CA LEU A 182 -5.27 17.64 -7.01
C LEU A 182 -4.40 18.56 -6.14
N ALA A 183 -3.76 18.02 -5.09
CA ALA A 183 -2.90 18.79 -4.21
C ALA A 183 -1.68 19.38 -4.95
N GLU A 184 -1.19 18.71 -5.99
CA GLU A 184 -0.14 19.25 -6.85
C GLU A 184 -0.57 20.46 -7.69
N LEU A 185 -1.89 20.68 -7.81
CA LEU A 185 -2.53 21.84 -8.43
C LEU A 185 -3.03 22.87 -7.39
N GLY A 186 -2.75 22.65 -6.11
CA GLY A 186 -3.22 23.52 -5.02
C GLY A 186 -4.72 23.36 -4.70
N LEU A 187 -5.36 22.30 -5.20
CA LEU A 187 -6.77 21.99 -4.98
C LEU A 187 -6.92 20.84 -3.98
N GLY A 188 -7.93 20.92 -3.11
CA GLY A 188 -8.37 19.78 -2.30
C GLY A 188 -9.49 18.99 -2.96
N THR A 189 -10.03 18.00 -2.25
CA THR A 189 -11.28 17.29 -2.60
C THR A 189 -12.53 17.99 -2.10
N SER A 190 -12.40 19.21 -1.56
CA SER A 190 -13.54 19.98 -1.07
C SER A 190 -14.53 20.28 -2.20
N GLU A 191 -15.83 20.36 -1.87
CA GLU A 191 -16.87 20.74 -2.83
C GLU A 191 -16.57 22.09 -3.51
N GLU A 192 -15.90 22.99 -2.80
CA GLU A 192 -15.49 24.30 -3.30
C GLU A 192 -14.38 24.20 -4.35
N ASP A 193 -13.36 23.37 -4.11
CA ASP A 193 -12.24 23.19 -5.04
C ASP A 193 -12.64 22.41 -6.31
N LEU A 194 -13.58 21.46 -6.18
CA LEU A 194 -14.14 20.74 -7.32
C LEU A 194 -15.01 21.64 -8.19
N LYS A 195 -15.76 22.58 -7.59
CA LYS A 195 -16.49 23.62 -8.33
C LYS A 195 -15.57 24.57 -9.08
N LYS A 196 -14.37 24.88 -8.55
CA LYS A 196 -13.33 25.66 -9.24
C LYS A 196 -12.85 24.95 -10.52
N LEU A 197 -12.74 23.63 -10.48
CA LEU A 197 -12.34 22.84 -11.64
C LEU A 197 -13.46 22.73 -12.69
N GLU A 198 -14.70 22.55 -12.23
CA GLU A 198 -15.89 22.53 -13.09
C GLU A 198 -16.12 23.87 -13.81
N THR A 199 -15.90 25.00 -13.10
CA THR A 199 -15.94 26.34 -13.70
C THR A 199 -14.94 26.48 -14.83
N VAL A 200 -13.69 26.01 -14.67
CA VAL A 200 -12.70 26.07 -15.76
C VAL A 200 -13.05 25.15 -16.94
N SER A 201 -13.65 23.98 -16.70
CA SER A 201 -14.14 23.14 -17.79
C SER A 201 -15.23 23.85 -18.61
N LYS A 202 -16.16 24.51 -17.93
CA LYS A 202 -17.21 25.30 -18.56
C LYS A 202 -16.64 26.49 -19.34
N ILE A 203 -15.63 27.19 -18.81
CA ILE A 203 -14.91 28.25 -19.54
C ILE A 203 -14.28 27.68 -20.82
N THR A 204 -13.56 26.56 -20.71
CA THR A 204 -12.87 25.95 -21.85
C THR A 204 -13.85 25.48 -22.92
N THR A 205 -14.95 24.84 -22.52
CA THR A 205 -16.01 24.39 -23.42
C THR A 205 -16.69 25.57 -24.14
N ALA A 206 -16.95 26.67 -23.42
CA ALA A 206 -17.54 27.87 -24.00
C ALA A 206 -16.58 28.56 -24.99
N LEU A 207 -15.28 28.60 -24.70
CA LEU A 207 -14.26 29.13 -25.62
C LEU A 207 -14.09 28.26 -26.87
N LYS A 208 -14.22 26.93 -26.77
CA LYS A 208 -14.18 25.99 -27.91
C LYS A 208 -15.41 26.09 -28.83
N THR A 209 -16.56 26.50 -28.32
CA THR A 209 -17.80 26.58 -29.10
C THR A 209 -17.88 27.83 -29.98
N GLU A 210 -17.14 28.90 -29.66
CA GLU A 210 -17.21 30.13 -30.44
C GLU A 210 -16.39 30.12 -31.74
N THR A 211 -15.20 29.50 -31.82
CA THR A 211 -14.47 29.14 -33.06
C THR A 211 -13.21 28.34 -32.67
N ASP A 212 -12.71 27.43 -33.52
CA ASP A 212 -11.41 26.74 -33.33
C ASP A 212 -10.30 27.71 -32.85
N GLN A 213 -9.95 27.61 -31.56
CA GLN A 213 -8.90 28.36 -30.87
C GLN A 213 -9.02 29.90 -30.88
N ALA A 214 -10.18 30.45 -30.52
CA ALA A 214 -10.27 31.87 -30.19
C ALA A 214 -9.59 32.19 -28.84
N GLU A 215 -8.65 33.15 -28.82
CA GLU A 215 -8.02 33.67 -27.59
C GLU A 215 -9.00 34.44 -26.67
N SER A 216 -10.25 34.62 -27.11
CA SER A 216 -11.30 35.34 -26.37
C SER A 216 -12.69 34.90 -26.80
N GLY A 217 -13.60 34.76 -25.83
CA GLY A 217 -15.03 34.52 -26.08
C GLY A 217 -15.93 35.18 -25.04
N ASP A 218 -17.19 35.37 -25.40
CA ASP A 218 -18.22 35.94 -24.53
C ASP A 218 -19.01 34.82 -23.84
N ILE A 219 -19.02 34.81 -22.50
CA ILE A 219 -19.58 33.74 -21.68
C ILE A 219 -20.56 34.34 -20.67
N THR A 220 -21.61 33.62 -20.26
CA THR A 220 -22.51 34.09 -19.19
C THR A 220 -22.07 33.59 -17.81
N TYR A 221 -22.17 34.42 -16.77
CA TYR A 221 -21.82 34.00 -15.39
C TYR A 221 -22.64 32.80 -14.91
N ALA A 222 -23.94 32.80 -15.24
CA ALA A 222 -24.85 31.70 -14.90
C ALA A 222 -24.43 30.36 -15.52
N SER A 223 -23.85 30.37 -16.73
CA SER A 223 -23.32 29.15 -17.35
C SER A 223 -22.05 28.63 -16.70
N LEU A 224 -21.33 29.48 -15.97
CA LEU A 224 -20.11 29.12 -15.25
C LEU A 224 -20.41 28.67 -13.81
N GLY A 225 -21.51 29.12 -13.21
CA GLY A 225 -21.84 28.81 -11.82
C GLY A 225 -21.15 29.71 -10.79
N VAL A 226 -20.67 30.88 -11.24
CA VAL A 226 -20.12 31.97 -10.42
C VAL A 226 -21.08 33.15 -10.40
N ALA A 227 -21.11 33.92 -9.31
CA ALA A 227 -22.05 35.00 -9.12
C ALA A 227 -21.58 36.35 -9.69
N ASN A 228 -20.27 36.56 -9.86
CA ASN A 228 -19.71 37.84 -10.30
C ASN A 228 -18.28 37.72 -10.90
N GLU A 229 -17.78 38.84 -11.46
CA GLU A 229 -16.43 38.97 -12.05
C GLU A 229 -15.31 38.65 -11.03
N GLU A 230 -15.53 38.98 -9.76
CA GLU A 230 -14.53 38.88 -8.70
C GLU A 230 -14.29 37.43 -8.28
N GLU A 231 -15.36 36.64 -8.17
CA GLU A 231 -15.31 35.19 -7.98
C GLU A 231 -14.63 34.50 -9.17
N LEU A 232 -14.97 34.89 -10.41
CA LEU A 232 -14.35 34.30 -11.59
C LEU A 232 -12.85 34.60 -11.66
N LYS A 233 -12.42 35.83 -11.32
CA LYS A 233 -11.00 36.18 -11.21
C LYS A 233 -10.30 35.41 -10.09
N ALA A 234 -10.94 35.24 -8.94
CA ALA A 234 -10.37 34.48 -7.83
C ALA A 234 -10.17 33.00 -8.20
N VAL A 235 -11.15 32.37 -8.86
CA VAL A 235 -11.02 30.99 -9.35
C VAL A 235 -9.86 30.85 -10.33
N LEU A 236 -9.72 31.79 -11.27
CA LEU A 236 -8.65 31.77 -12.27
C LEU A 236 -7.27 32.03 -11.64
N GLU A 237 -7.19 32.91 -10.64
CA GLU A 237 -5.95 33.21 -9.92
C GLU A 237 -5.50 32.05 -9.01
N ASP A 238 -6.43 31.43 -8.27
CA ASP A 238 -6.17 30.24 -7.45
C ASP A 238 -5.62 29.08 -8.29
N LEU A 239 -6.11 28.92 -9.52
CA LEU A 239 -5.69 27.90 -10.48
C LEU A 239 -4.46 28.31 -11.31
N GLY A 240 -3.90 29.49 -11.06
CA GLY A 240 -2.70 30.00 -11.75
C GLY A 240 -2.91 30.39 -13.22
N ILE A 241 -4.16 30.51 -13.68
CA ILE A 241 -4.54 30.84 -15.05
C ILE A 241 -4.56 32.36 -15.21
N LYS A 242 -3.72 32.91 -16.10
CA LYS A 242 -3.72 34.35 -16.38
C LYS A 242 -4.70 34.70 -17.49
N ALA A 243 -5.94 34.96 -17.11
CA ALA A 243 -6.96 35.50 -18.00
C ALA A 243 -7.27 36.97 -17.69
N THR A 244 -7.61 37.74 -18.72
CA THR A 244 -8.26 39.05 -18.56
C THR A 244 -9.75 38.81 -18.58
N VAL A 245 -10.41 39.12 -17.46
CA VAL A 245 -11.87 39.01 -17.30
C VAL A 245 -12.42 40.43 -17.31
N SER A 246 -13.37 40.70 -18.21
CA SER A 246 -14.05 41.99 -18.29
C SER A 246 -15.56 41.81 -18.42
N ASP A 247 -16.32 42.42 -17.52
CA ASP A 247 -17.76 42.56 -17.64
C ASP A 247 -18.18 43.23 -18.95
N GLN A 248 -19.15 42.63 -19.62
CA GLN A 248 -19.91 43.33 -20.65
C GLN A 248 -21.01 44.19 -20.00
N SER A 249 -21.47 45.19 -20.74
CA SER A 249 -22.35 46.28 -20.29
C SER A 249 -23.69 45.84 -19.66
N ASP A 250 -24.04 44.55 -19.80
CA ASP A 250 -25.30 43.96 -19.35
C ASP A 250 -25.22 43.30 -17.95
N GLY A 251 -24.03 43.26 -17.33
CA GLY A 251 -23.82 42.70 -15.98
C GLY A 251 -24.09 41.20 -15.83
N THR A 252 -24.43 40.53 -16.93
CA THR A 252 -24.78 39.09 -17.00
C THR A 252 -23.75 38.30 -17.80
N ASN A 253 -23.04 38.99 -18.70
CA ASN A 253 -22.05 38.43 -19.62
C ASN A 253 -20.66 38.91 -19.25
N VAL A 254 -19.71 38.01 -19.39
CA VAL A 254 -18.30 38.22 -19.15
C VAL A 254 -17.49 37.85 -20.37
N LYS A 255 -16.57 38.73 -20.74
CA LYS A 255 -15.58 38.42 -21.76
C LYS A 255 -14.33 37.91 -21.07
N VAL A 256 -13.92 36.69 -21.44
CA VAL A 256 -12.69 36.07 -20.94
C VAL A 256 -11.69 36.06 -22.09
N THR A 257 -10.52 36.68 -21.89
CA THR A 257 -9.42 36.71 -22.85
C THR A 257 -8.19 36.06 -22.22
N LEU A 258 -7.69 34.98 -22.81
CA LEU A 258 -6.52 34.24 -22.32
C LEU A 258 -5.22 34.86 -22.86
N LYS A 259 -4.14 34.78 -22.10
CA LYS A 259 -2.80 35.10 -22.63
C LYS A 259 -2.24 33.89 -23.38
N THR A 260 -1.56 34.14 -24.50
CA THR A 260 -0.96 33.10 -25.34
C THR A 260 0.01 32.24 -24.51
N GLY A 261 -0.28 30.94 -24.39
CA GLY A 261 0.41 29.99 -23.51
C GLY A 261 -0.43 29.43 -22.36
N ASP A 262 -1.46 30.16 -21.90
CA ASP A 262 -2.37 29.68 -20.86
C ASP A 262 -3.55 28.85 -21.43
N GLN A 263 -3.71 28.83 -22.76
CA GLN A 263 -4.65 27.93 -23.45
C GLN A 263 -4.30 26.45 -23.23
N ASP A 264 -3.02 26.10 -23.32
CA ASP A 264 -2.54 24.74 -23.01
C ASP A 264 -2.82 24.37 -21.55
N ALA A 265 -2.74 25.33 -20.63
CA ALA A 265 -3.08 25.11 -19.23
C ALA A 265 -4.59 24.90 -19.03
N LEU A 266 -5.43 25.68 -19.73
CA LEU A 266 -6.88 25.51 -19.71
C LEU A 266 -7.32 24.18 -20.31
N GLU A 267 -6.77 23.79 -21.47
CA GLU A 267 -7.11 22.52 -22.13
C GLU A 267 -6.70 21.31 -21.28
N LYS A 268 -5.55 21.39 -20.63
CA LYS A 268 -5.11 20.34 -19.70
C LYS A 268 -5.97 20.30 -18.43
N LEU A 269 -6.38 21.45 -17.91
CA LEU A 269 -7.24 21.52 -16.74
C LEU A 269 -8.69 21.13 -17.06
N ASP A 270 -9.17 21.36 -18.28
CA ASP A 270 -10.44 20.88 -18.82
C ASP A 270 -10.44 19.36 -19.04
N ALA A 271 -9.34 18.81 -19.55
CA ALA A 271 -9.14 17.36 -19.63
C ALA A 271 -9.15 16.73 -18.23
N LEU A 272 -8.55 17.38 -17.24
CA LEU A 272 -8.59 16.95 -15.85
C LEU A 272 -10.00 17.05 -15.26
N ALA A 273 -10.69 18.17 -15.47
CA ALA A 273 -12.05 18.41 -15.00
C ALA A 273 -13.02 17.36 -15.57
N SER A 274 -12.96 17.13 -16.88
CA SER A 274 -13.74 16.11 -17.58
C SER A 274 -13.43 14.70 -17.07
N ALA A 275 -12.15 14.41 -16.79
CA ALA A 275 -11.74 13.13 -16.20
C ALA A 275 -12.24 12.97 -14.75
N LEU A 276 -12.41 14.05 -14.00
CA LEU A 276 -12.94 14.06 -12.64
C LEU A 276 -14.48 14.02 -12.58
N GLU A 277 -15.16 14.60 -13.56
CA GLU A 277 -16.64 14.73 -13.58
C GLU A 277 -17.35 13.35 -13.54
N GLY A 278 -16.69 12.31 -14.06
CA GLY A 278 -17.14 10.93 -13.98
C GLY A 278 -16.88 10.23 -12.63
N ASN A 279 -15.93 10.76 -11.85
CA ASN A 279 -15.31 10.12 -10.68
C ASN A 279 -15.58 10.87 -9.36
N VAL A 280 -16.25 12.03 -9.41
CA VAL A 280 -16.56 12.88 -8.26
C VAL A 280 -18.09 13.03 -8.12
N ASP A 281 -18.60 12.91 -6.89
CA ASP A 281 -19.98 13.23 -6.54
C ASP A 281 -20.08 14.70 -6.17
N THR A 282 -20.46 15.52 -7.14
CA THR A 282 -20.59 16.98 -7.01
C THR A 282 -21.64 17.41 -5.98
N GLY A 283 -22.51 16.50 -5.52
CA GLY A 283 -23.49 16.78 -4.45
C GLY A 283 -23.00 16.50 -3.03
N LYS A 284 -21.87 15.80 -2.86
CA LYS A 284 -21.32 15.42 -1.53
C LYS A 284 -19.87 15.83 -1.31
N GLY A 285 -19.14 16.22 -2.37
CA GLY A 285 -17.71 16.52 -2.25
C GLY A 285 -16.85 15.28 -1.99
N GLU A 286 -17.32 14.10 -2.39
CA GLU A 286 -16.62 12.81 -2.26
C GLU A 286 -16.36 12.24 -3.66
N LEU A 287 -15.32 11.41 -3.82
CA LEU A 287 -15.19 10.61 -5.04
C LEU A 287 -16.41 9.67 -5.13
N LYS A 288 -17.09 9.65 -6.29
CA LYS A 288 -18.16 8.66 -6.55
C LYS A 288 -17.58 7.28 -6.29
N ASP A 289 -18.40 6.38 -5.75
CA ASP A 289 -18.09 4.95 -5.73
C ASP A 289 -17.61 4.59 -7.12
N ILE A 290 -16.32 4.24 -7.21
CA ILE A 290 -15.71 3.70 -8.42
C ILE A 290 -16.34 2.31 -8.53
N ALA A 291 -17.61 2.28 -8.94
CA ALA A 291 -18.30 1.07 -9.34
C ALA A 291 -17.45 0.49 -10.46
N ASP A 292 -16.95 -0.71 -10.21
CA ASP A 292 -16.07 -1.51 -11.07
C ASP A 292 -16.23 -1.15 -12.55
N GLY A 293 -15.29 -0.36 -13.10
CA GLY A 293 -15.14 -0.22 -14.55
C GLY A 293 -15.32 1.16 -15.19
N LYS A 294 -15.10 2.29 -14.49
CA LYS A 294 -14.73 3.54 -15.20
C LYS A 294 -13.21 3.73 -15.18
N ASP A 295 -12.63 3.73 -16.38
CA ASP A 295 -11.19 3.81 -16.63
C ASP A 295 -10.59 5.10 -16.03
N LEU A 296 -9.73 4.96 -15.01
CA LEU A 296 -8.80 6.01 -14.57
C LEU A 296 -7.78 6.41 -15.65
N SER A 297 -7.82 5.78 -16.83
CA SER A 297 -7.00 6.10 -18.00
C SER A 297 -7.12 7.57 -18.41
N GLN A 298 -8.32 8.14 -18.36
CA GLN A 298 -8.54 9.55 -18.72
C GLN A 298 -7.92 10.50 -17.67
N LEU A 299 -8.01 10.14 -16.39
CA LEU A 299 -7.40 10.91 -15.30
C LEU A 299 -5.87 10.83 -15.34
N GLN A 300 -5.32 9.64 -15.57
CA GLN A 300 -3.89 9.44 -15.68
C GLN A 300 -3.32 10.19 -16.89
N ALA A 301 -3.99 10.13 -18.04
CA ALA A 301 -3.59 10.86 -19.24
C ALA A 301 -3.59 12.37 -18.99
N ALA A 302 -4.67 12.91 -18.42
CA ALA A 302 -4.77 14.32 -18.07
C ALA A 302 -3.65 14.76 -17.11
N MET A 303 -3.39 14.02 -16.03
CA MET A 303 -2.32 14.35 -15.10
C MET A 303 -0.93 14.28 -15.73
N THR A 304 -0.68 13.25 -16.56
CA THR A 304 0.59 13.10 -17.29
C THR A 304 0.82 14.28 -18.24
N ASP A 305 -0.23 14.75 -18.91
CA ASP A 305 -0.17 15.91 -19.81
C ASP A 305 0.08 17.23 -19.05
N LEU A 306 -0.34 17.33 -17.78
CA LEU A 306 0.03 18.40 -16.84
C LEU A 306 1.48 18.29 -16.31
N GLY A 307 2.22 17.24 -16.70
CA GLY A 307 3.57 16.98 -16.19
C GLY A 307 3.58 16.57 -14.71
N LYS A 308 2.44 16.11 -14.20
CA LYS A 308 2.28 15.61 -12.82
C LYS A 308 2.06 14.10 -12.86
N GLU A 309 2.74 13.37 -11.99
CA GLU A 309 2.52 11.94 -11.87
C GLU A 309 1.50 11.67 -10.78
N LEU A 310 0.52 10.81 -11.08
CA LEU A 310 -0.35 10.24 -10.05
C LEU A 310 0.54 9.44 -9.08
N LYS A 311 0.77 9.98 -7.87
CA LYS A 311 1.78 9.45 -6.95
C LYS A 311 1.45 8.04 -6.46
N SER A 312 2.45 7.16 -6.60
CA SER A 312 2.83 6.04 -5.73
C SER A 312 1.72 5.17 -5.14
N TYR A 313 1.40 4.07 -5.83
CA TYR A 313 0.96 2.86 -5.16
C TYR A 313 2.18 2.03 -4.80
N ASP A 314 2.45 1.83 -3.51
CA ASP A 314 3.43 0.84 -3.10
C ASP A 314 2.72 -0.53 -3.03
N PRO A 315 3.03 -1.48 -3.92
CA PRO A 315 2.46 -2.84 -3.84
C PRO A 315 2.82 -3.57 -2.55
N ASN A 316 3.81 -3.07 -1.80
CA ASN A 316 4.22 -3.55 -0.50
C ASN A 316 3.50 -2.86 0.66
N VAL A 317 2.56 -1.96 0.39
CA VAL A 317 1.70 -1.34 1.41
C VAL A 317 0.25 -1.71 1.14
N ILE A 318 -0.46 -2.13 2.18
CA ILE A 318 -1.93 -2.22 2.17
C ILE A 318 -2.44 -1.15 3.11
N ASN A 319 -3.19 -0.19 2.57
CA ASN A 319 -3.86 0.82 3.36
C ASN A 319 -5.20 0.28 3.87
N VAL A 320 -5.48 0.49 5.15
CA VAL A 320 -6.80 0.27 5.75
C VAL A 320 -7.36 1.62 6.13
N LYS A 321 -8.39 2.07 5.40
CA LYS A 321 -9.11 3.31 5.69
C LYS A 321 -10.59 3.03 5.82
N VAL A 322 -11.25 3.78 6.69
CA VAL A 322 -12.70 3.77 6.86
C VAL A 322 -13.18 5.20 6.77
N ASP A 323 -14.18 5.44 5.95
CA ASP A 323 -14.86 6.73 5.90
C ASP A 323 -15.76 6.90 7.13
N SER A 324 -15.22 7.50 8.19
CA SER A 324 -15.91 7.73 9.46
C SER A 324 -16.98 8.82 9.37
N ALA A 325 -16.94 9.69 8.36
CA ALA A 325 -17.95 10.72 8.13
C ALA A 325 -19.35 10.12 7.85
N MET A 326 -19.38 8.87 7.40
CA MET A 326 -20.61 8.10 7.21
C MET A 326 -21.22 7.52 8.50
N LEU A 327 -20.50 7.57 9.63
CA LEU A 327 -20.97 7.10 10.95
C LEU A 327 -21.56 8.22 11.82
N ASP A 328 -21.63 9.44 11.31
CA ASP A 328 -22.12 10.62 12.06
C ASP A 328 -23.55 10.43 12.60
N THR A 329 -23.65 10.27 13.92
CA THR A 329 -24.90 10.04 14.64
C THR A 329 -25.73 11.32 14.81
N GLU A 330 -25.20 12.51 14.51
CA GLU A 330 -25.98 13.76 14.53
C GLU A 330 -27.12 13.72 13.51
N LYS A 331 -26.89 13.07 12.36
CA LYS A 331 -27.89 12.92 11.28
C LYS A 331 -29.09 12.04 11.66
N LEU A 332 -29.00 11.24 12.73
CA LEU A 332 -30.09 10.36 13.19
C LEU A 332 -31.24 11.12 13.87
N GLY A 333 -31.03 12.38 14.30
CA GLY A 333 -32.08 13.25 14.82
C GLY A 333 -32.83 12.70 16.05
N ALA A 334 -34.13 12.97 16.12
CA ALA A 334 -35.03 12.53 17.18
C ALA A 334 -36.32 11.93 16.58
N ILE A 335 -37.07 11.15 17.37
CA ILE A 335 -38.32 10.51 16.95
C ILE A 335 -39.55 11.06 17.69
N SER A 336 -39.50 12.34 18.09
CA SER A 336 -40.52 13.01 18.88
C SER A 336 -41.85 13.23 18.14
N THR A 337 -41.83 13.30 16.80
CA THR A 337 -43.03 13.42 15.96
C THR A 337 -43.09 12.30 14.91
N ALA A 338 -44.25 12.10 14.28
CA ALA A 338 -44.40 11.10 13.21
C ALA A 338 -43.52 11.41 11.99
N ASP A 339 -43.37 12.68 11.65
CA ASP A 339 -42.55 13.13 10.52
C ASP A 339 -41.07 13.00 10.85
N ASP A 340 -40.66 13.35 12.08
CA ASP A 340 -39.27 13.16 12.53
C ASP A 340 -38.90 11.67 12.59
N ALA A 341 -39.82 10.80 13.01
CA ALA A 341 -39.62 9.35 12.98
C ALA A 341 -39.43 8.84 11.54
N GLY A 342 -40.13 9.43 10.56
CA GLY A 342 -39.93 9.13 9.14
C GLY A 342 -38.51 9.48 8.66
N LYS A 343 -38.05 10.71 8.97
CA LYS A 343 -36.69 11.16 8.62
C LYS A 343 -35.60 10.36 9.33
N ALA A 344 -35.80 10.04 10.60
CA ALA A 344 -34.88 9.23 11.38
C ALA A 344 -34.76 7.82 10.81
N MET A 345 -35.86 7.21 10.35
CA MET A 345 -35.82 5.91 9.67
C MET A 345 -35.04 5.96 8.36
N GLU A 346 -35.24 7.00 7.54
CA GLU A 346 -34.47 7.19 6.30
C GLU A 346 -32.97 7.37 6.59
N ALA A 347 -32.63 8.14 7.62
CA ALA A 347 -31.25 8.30 8.06
C ALA A 347 -30.63 6.98 8.59
N ILE A 348 -31.41 6.18 9.33
CA ILE A 348 -30.96 4.87 9.83
C ILE A 348 -30.72 3.90 8.66
N ASP A 349 -31.64 3.83 7.69
CA ASP A 349 -31.49 2.95 6.54
C ASP A 349 -30.24 3.34 5.72
N ALA A 350 -30.02 4.65 5.49
CA ALA A 350 -28.79 5.14 4.86
C ALA A 350 -27.52 4.80 5.66
N MET A 351 -27.56 4.88 6.99
CA MET A 351 -26.43 4.54 7.85
C MET A 351 -26.16 3.03 7.88
N ILE A 352 -27.19 2.19 7.84
CA ILE A 352 -27.05 0.73 7.71
C ILE A 352 -26.36 0.39 6.39
N ASP A 353 -26.76 1.03 5.29
CA ASP A 353 -26.14 0.82 3.98
C ASP A 353 -24.66 1.26 3.98
N ALA A 354 -24.35 2.40 4.60
CA ALA A 354 -22.97 2.88 4.75
C ALA A 354 -22.10 1.93 5.59
N VAL A 355 -22.59 1.48 6.76
CA VAL A 355 -21.91 0.49 7.59
C VAL A 355 -21.72 -0.82 6.80
N GLY A 356 -22.69 -1.21 5.99
CA GLY A 356 -22.60 -2.34 5.08
C GLY A 356 -21.45 -2.19 4.07
N SER A 357 -21.31 -1.02 3.45
CA SER A 357 -20.20 -0.71 2.53
C SER A 357 -18.84 -0.79 3.24
N ILE A 358 -18.71 -0.14 4.41
CA ILE A 358 -17.47 -0.16 5.19
C ILE A 358 -17.07 -1.59 5.56
N ARG A 359 -18.02 -2.43 5.98
CA ARG A 359 -17.75 -3.83 6.31
C ARG A 359 -17.37 -4.65 5.08
N ALA A 360 -17.94 -4.36 3.92
CA ALA A 360 -17.55 -5.00 2.66
C ALA A 360 -16.08 -4.64 2.30
N ASP A 361 -15.69 -3.38 2.45
CA ASP A 361 -14.31 -2.91 2.20
C ASP A 361 -13.31 -3.55 3.17
N LEU A 362 -13.65 -3.59 4.47
CA LEU A 362 -12.81 -4.27 5.47
C LEU A 362 -12.68 -5.77 5.18
N GLY A 363 -13.76 -6.43 4.75
CA GLY A 363 -13.74 -7.83 4.34
C GLY A 363 -12.88 -8.08 3.10
N ALA A 364 -12.97 -7.21 2.09
CA ALA A 364 -12.10 -7.26 0.91
C ALA A 364 -10.63 -7.08 1.30
N THR A 365 -10.35 -6.15 2.21
CA THR A 365 -9.00 -5.88 2.71
C THR A 365 -8.45 -7.06 3.51
N GLN A 366 -9.27 -7.73 4.34
CA GLN A 366 -8.90 -8.99 5.02
C GLN A 366 -8.53 -10.09 4.02
N ASN A 367 -9.31 -10.26 2.94
CA ASN A 367 -9.00 -11.23 1.87
C ASN A 367 -7.67 -10.90 1.16
N ARG A 368 -7.42 -9.61 0.91
CA ARG A 368 -6.15 -9.13 0.34
C ARG A 368 -4.97 -9.42 1.25
N PHE A 369 -5.08 -9.17 2.56
CA PHE A 369 -4.06 -9.55 3.53
C PHE A 369 -3.82 -11.07 3.55
N GLN A 370 -4.86 -11.90 3.53
CA GLN A 370 -4.73 -13.35 3.54
C GLN A 370 -4.02 -13.88 2.29
N SER A 371 -4.38 -13.37 1.11
CA SER A 371 -3.70 -13.70 -0.15
C SER A 371 -2.23 -13.28 -0.11
N THR A 372 -1.96 -12.09 0.41
CA THR A 372 -0.60 -11.55 0.57
C THR A 372 0.23 -12.41 1.51
N ILE A 373 -0.30 -12.81 2.67
CA ILE A 373 0.39 -13.70 3.63
C ILE A 373 0.79 -15.03 2.98
N ASN A 374 -0.12 -15.62 2.20
CA ASN A 374 0.14 -16.86 1.47
C ASN A 374 1.25 -16.66 0.43
N ASN A 375 1.19 -15.57 -0.35
CA ASN A 375 2.21 -15.25 -1.35
C ASN A 375 3.59 -14.99 -0.71
N LEU A 376 3.66 -14.14 0.32
CA LEU A 376 4.88 -13.89 1.09
C LEU A 376 5.45 -15.18 1.68
N GLY A 377 4.59 -16.13 2.05
CA GLY A 377 5.01 -17.44 2.53
C GLY A 377 5.68 -18.28 1.48
N ASN A 378 5.08 -18.38 0.31
CA ASN A 378 5.68 -19.08 -0.82
C ASN A 378 7.02 -18.46 -1.21
N ILE A 379 7.12 -17.12 -1.22
CA ILE A 379 8.36 -16.42 -1.56
C ILE A 379 9.44 -16.66 -0.49
N ALA A 380 9.09 -16.53 0.79
CA ALA A 380 10.04 -16.76 1.89
C ALA A 380 10.55 -18.21 1.91
N GLU A 381 9.68 -19.19 1.65
CA GLU A 381 10.05 -20.60 1.55
C GLU A 381 10.97 -20.86 0.34
N ASN A 382 10.59 -20.39 -0.85
CA ASN A 382 11.40 -20.53 -2.06
C ASN A 382 12.79 -19.89 -1.89
N MET A 383 12.85 -18.75 -1.20
CA MET A 383 14.11 -18.07 -0.92
C MET A 383 14.94 -18.80 0.13
N ALA A 384 14.31 -19.42 1.13
CA ALA A 384 14.99 -20.28 2.10
C ALA A 384 15.58 -21.52 1.41
N VAL A 385 14.84 -22.16 0.51
CA VAL A 385 15.32 -23.29 -0.31
C VAL A 385 16.48 -22.85 -1.21
N ALA A 386 16.37 -21.70 -1.87
CA ALA A 386 17.43 -21.18 -2.72
C ALA A 386 18.70 -20.83 -1.92
N LYS A 387 18.54 -20.24 -0.72
CA LYS A 387 19.63 -20.03 0.22
C LYS A 387 20.28 -21.35 0.65
N GLY A 388 19.49 -22.37 0.97
CA GLY A 388 20.00 -23.70 1.32
C GLY A 388 20.84 -24.32 0.21
N ARG A 389 20.40 -24.22 -1.06
CA ARG A 389 21.21 -24.69 -2.21
C ARG A 389 22.57 -23.99 -2.35
N ILE A 390 22.68 -22.74 -1.87
CA ILE A 390 23.93 -21.98 -1.90
C ILE A 390 24.79 -22.33 -0.69
N MET A 391 24.19 -22.37 0.50
CA MET A 391 24.90 -22.38 1.77
C MET A 391 25.09 -23.78 2.34
N ASP A 392 24.17 -24.72 2.13
CA ASP A 392 24.17 -26.01 2.81
C ASP A 392 25.18 -26.97 2.18
N ALA A 393 25.80 -27.79 3.03
CA ALA A 393 26.72 -28.84 2.61
C ALA A 393 25.96 -30.16 2.35
N ASP A 394 26.33 -30.86 1.28
CA ASP A 394 25.93 -32.25 1.09
C ASP A 394 26.74 -33.15 2.04
N ILE A 395 26.09 -33.58 3.12
CA ILE A 395 26.70 -34.39 4.19
C ILE A 395 27.23 -35.73 3.66
N ALA A 396 26.57 -36.33 2.65
CA ALA A 396 27.03 -37.60 2.10
C ALA A 396 28.36 -37.41 1.33
N ALA A 397 28.42 -36.38 0.48
CA ALA A 397 29.64 -36.04 -0.24
C ALA A 397 30.77 -35.60 0.72
N GLU A 398 30.46 -34.81 1.74
CA GLU A 398 31.46 -34.33 2.71
C GLU A 398 31.97 -35.46 3.62
N SER A 399 31.13 -36.42 4.00
CA SER A 399 31.53 -37.62 4.74
C SER A 399 32.46 -38.53 3.93
N ALA A 400 32.18 -38.67 2.62
CA ALA A 400 33.05 -39.41 1.71
C ALA A 400 34.41 -38.70 1.54
N ASN A 401 34.42 -37.38 1.41
CA ASN A 401 35.64 -36.57 1.33
C ASN A 401 36.46 -36.61 2.62
N MET A 402 35.82 -36.51 3.78
CA MET A 402 36.46 -36.66 5.08
C MET A 402 37.13 -38.03 5.21
N THR A 403 36.42 -39.10 4.84
CA THR A 403 36.97 -40.46 4.86
C THR A 403 38.17 -40.59 3.93
N LYS A 404 38.06 -40.08 2.69
CA LYS A 404 39.15 -40.03 1.71
C LYS A 404 40.38 -39.27 2.23
N GLN A 405 40.17 -38.12 2.87
CA GLN A 405 41.25 -37.30 3.42
C GLN A 405 41.88 -37.95 4.67
N ASN A 406 41.09 -38.61 5.52
CA ASN A 406 41.61 -39.41 6.63
C ASN A 406 42.49 -40.57 6.14
N THR A 407 42.05 -41.30 5.12
CA THR A 407 42.84 -42.37 4.50
C THR A 407 44.13 -41.81 3.85
N MET A 408 44.04 -40.69 3.14
CA MET A 408 45.22 -40.02 2.57
C MET A 408 46.18 -39.49 3.64
N MET A 409 45.68 -39.02 4.78
CA MET A 409 46.50 -38.57 5.91
C MET A 409 47.28 -39.75 6.50
N GLN A 410 46.62 -40.90 6.71
CA GLN A 410 47.28 -42.12 7.18
C GLN A 410 48.34 -42.61 6.18
N ALA A 411 48.00 -42.66 4.89
CA ALA A 411 48.95 -43.03 3.83
C ALA A 411 50.12 -42.04 3.73
N GLY A 412 49.86 -40.73 3.87
CA GLY A 412 50.87 -39.67 3.86
C GLY A 412 51.86 -39.78 5.01
N ILE A 413 51.39 -40.16 6.21
CA ILE A 413 52.24 -40.44 7.37
C ILE A 413 53.15 -41.65 7.09
N THR A 414 52.62 -42.72 6.49
CA THR A 414 53.41 -43.89 6.11
C THR A 414 54.47 -43.56 5.06
N VAL A 415 54.11 -42.82 4.01
CA VAL A 415 55.04 -42.40 2.94
C VAL A 415 56.09 -41.44 3.48
N LEU A 416 55.72 -40.51 4.37
CA LEU A 416 56.67 -39.61 5.04
C LEU A 416 57.66 -40.39 5.91
N SER A 417 57.17 -41.36 6.69
CA SER A 417 58.01 -42.27 7.49
C SER A 417 58.99 -43.05 6.62
N GLN A 418 58.52 -43.60 5.49
CA GLN A 418 59.37 -44.33 4.53
C GLN A 418 60.37 -43.42 3.82
N ALA A 419 59.96 -42.21 3.42
CA ALA A 419 60.83 -41.22 2.81
C ALA A 419 61.94 -40.76 3.77
N ASN A 420 61.65 -40.69 5.07
CA ASN A 420 62.63 -40.36 6.11
C ASN A 420 63.65 -41.48 6.36
N GLN A 421 63.35 -42.74 6.00
CA GLN A 421 64.27 -43.88 6.15
C GLN A 421 65.24 -44.04 4.96
N MET A 422 64.94 -43.46 3.79
CA MET A 422 65.82 -43.56 2.60
C MET A 422 67.25 -43.03 2.84
N PRO A 423 67.46 -41.86 3.48
CA PRO A 423 68.82 -41.36 3.76
C PRO A 423 69.60 -42.28 4.72
N SER A 424 68.93 -42.92 5.69
CA SER A 424 69.60 -43.86 6.61
C SER A 424 70.07 -45.14 5.93
N MET A 425 69.30 -45.66 4.96
CA MET A 425 69.73 -46.82 4.16
C MET A 425 70.95 -46.50 3.30
N VAL A 426 71.04 -45.27 2.77
CA VAL A 426 72.22 -44.81 2.01
C VAL A 426 73.43 -44.62 2.94
N SER A 427 73.25 -44.13 4.17
CA SER A 427 74.34 -44.02 5.15
C SER A 427 74.89 -45.37 5.61
N GLN A 428 74.07 -46.44 5.58
CA GLN A 428 74.51 -47.81 5.85
C GLN A 428 75.38 -48.39 4.72
N LEU A 429 75.20 -47.92 3.48
CA LEU A 429 76.02 -48.31 2.32
C LEU A 429 77.34 -47.52 2.22
N LEU A 430 77.44 -46.39 2.94
CA LEU A 430 78.63 -45.54 3.00
C LEU A 430 79.51 -45.81 4.25
N ARG A 431 79.16 -46.82 5.05
CA ARG A 431 79.91 -47.23 6.25
C ARG A 431 80.79 -48.45 6.00
#